data_AF-A0A524E206-F1
#
_entry.id   AF-A0A524E206-F1
#
_cell.length_a   1.000
_cell.length_b   1.000
_cell.length_c   1.000
_cell.angle_alpha   90.00
_cell.angle_beta   90.00
_cell.angle_gamma   90.00
#
_symmetry.space_group_name_H-M   'P 1'
#
loop_
_entity.id
_entity.type
_entity.pdbx_description
1 polymer ?
#
loop_
_entity_poly.entity_id
_entity_poly.type
_entity_poly.pdbx_seq_one_letter_code
_entity_poly.pdbx_strand_id
1 'polypeptide(L)'
;MDLELEYYLSVIYHDSSVFEDEKRKLIFMCKKLIELMNYLKESKDEDFVENALIFLLAVCFDHEHDGVFGQKIDLNCCTSQIREDITSILQQELT
;
A
#
# COMPACT_ATOMS: atom_id res chain seq x y z
N MET A 1 -4.37 4.79 -23.40
CA MET A 1 -3.20 4.71 -22.52
C MET A 1 -3.59 3.72 -21.45
N ASP A 2 -2.79 2.68 -21.25
CA ASP A 2 -3.14 1.57 -20.35
C ASP A 2 -2.92 2.02 -18.90
N LEU A 3 -3.99 2.53 -18.28
CA LEU A 3 -3.98 3.13 -16.95
C LEU A 3 -3.55 2.12 -15.88
N GLU A 4 -3.87 0.85 -16.11
CA GLU A 4 -3.46 -0.24 -15.23
C GLU A 4 -1.95 -0.44 -15.27
N LEU A 5 -1.38 -0.48 -16.47
CA LEU A 5 0.07 -0.53 -16.65
C LEU A 5 0.77 0.69 -16.03
N GLU A 6 0.22 1.90 -16.19
CA GLU A 6 0.79 3.11 -15.58
C GLU A 6 0.80 3.06 -14.06
N TYR A 7 -0.27 2.54 -13.45
CA TYR A 7 -0.31 2.34 -12.01
C TYR A 7 0.79 1.38 -11.55
N TYR A 8 0.93 0.22 -12.20
CA TYR A 8 1.96 -0.76 -11.85
C TYR A 8 3.37 -0.18 -11.98
N LEU A 9 3.65 0.54 -13.07
CA LEU A 9 4.95 1.20 -13.25
C LEU A 9 5.20 2.25 -12.16
N SER A 10 4.17 3.00 -11.73
CA SER A 10 4.30 3.98 -10.65
C SER A 10 4.65 3.35 -9.29
N VAL A 11 4.31 2.07 -9.10
CA VAL A 11 4.64 1.31 -7.90
C VAL A 11 6.04 0.69 -7.99
N ILE A 12 6.43 0.19 -9.17
CA ILE A 12 7.75 -0.41 -9.41
C ILE A 12 8.88 0.63 -9.43
N TYR A 13 8.66 1.79 -10.06
CA TYR A 13 9.70 2.82 -10.24
C TYR A 13 9.91 3.71 -9.03
N HIS A 14 9.33 3.37 -7.88
CA HIS A 14 9.60 4.10 -6.66
C HIS A 14 11.04 3.84 -6.19
N ASP A 15 11.67 4.88 -5.65
CA ASP A 15 13.04 4.81 -5.12
C ASP A 15 13.17 3.64 -4.13
N SER A 16 14.16 2.78 -4.32
CA SER A 16 14.43 1.62 -3.44
C SER A 16 14.60 2.05 -1.98
N SER A 17 15.04 3.29 -1.74
CA SER A 17 15.14 3.87 -0.39
C SER A 17 13.79 4.04 0.33
N VAL A 18 12.66 3.98 -0.39
CA VAL A 18 11.31 4.01 0.20
C VAL A 18 10.97 2.67 0.87
N PHE A 19 11.50 1.56 0.35
CA PHE A 19 11.25 0.22 0.90
C PHE A 19 12.25 -0.17 1.99
N GLU A 20 13.34 0.58 2.16
CA GLU A 20 14.32 0.42 3.26
C GLU A 20 13.85 1.07 4.58
N ASP A 21 12.95 2.05 4.51
CA ASP A 21 12.39 2.75 5.67
C ASP A 21 10.91 2.40 5.82
N GLU A 22 10.57 1.62 6.84
CA GLU A 22 9.21 1.16 7.13
C GLU A 22 8.18 2.31 7.23
N LYS A 23 8.59 3.50 7.71
CA LYS A 23 7.70 4.66 7.75
C LYS A 23 7.44 5.22 6.36
N ARG A 24 8.45 5.30 5.51
CA ARG A 24 8.30 5.77 4.11
C ARG A 24 7.47 4.80 3.29
N LYS A 25 7.70 3.50 3.48
CA LYS A 25 6.93 2.40 2.90
C LYS A 25 5.45 2.47 3.27
N LEU A 26 5.13 2.68 4.55
CA LEU A 26 3.76 2.89 5.00
C LEU A 26 3.11 4.12 4.36
N ILE A 27 3.81 5.27 4.35
CA ILE A 27 3.32 6.50 3.72
C ILE A 27 3.06 6.28 2.22
N PHE A 28 3.95 5.57 1.53
CA PHE A 28 3.80 5.24 0.12
C PHE A 28 2.56 4.36 -0.13
N MET A 29 2.38 3.29 0.65
CA MET A 29 1.18 2.44 0.57
C MET A 29 -0.10 3.25 0.79
N CYS A 30 -0.14 4.11 1.82
CA CYS A 30 -1.31 4.96 2.08
C CYS A 30 -1.65 5.86 0.89
N LYS A 31 -0.65 6.48 0.26
CA LYS A 31 -0.87 7.32 -0.93
C LYS A 31 -1.45 6.52 -2.09
N LYS A 32 -0.90 5.33 -2.35
CA LYS A 32 -1.36 4.45 -3.42
C LYS A 32 -2.77 3.90 -3.18
N LEU A 33 -3.14 3.65 -1.92
CA LEU A 33 -4.51 3.28 -1.55
C LEU A 33 -5.50 4.43 -1.82
N ILE A 34 -5.15 5.67 -1.45
CA ILE A 34 -5.99 6.85 -1.71
C ILE A 34 -6.22 7.04 -3.22
N GLU A 35 -5.16 6.87 -4.04
CA GLU A 35 -5.27 6.91 -5.50
C GLU A 35 -6.29 5.88 -6.02
N LEU A 36 -6.20 4.62 -5.56
CA LEU A 36 -7.14 3.57 -5.95
C LEU A 36 -8.57 3.82 -5.47
N MET A 37 -8.75 4.36 -4.26
CA MET A 37 -10.07 4.73 -3.74
C MET A 37 -10.74 5.84 -4.56
N ASN A 38 -9.96 6.86 -4.94
CA ASN A 38 -10.44 7.94 -5.79
C ASN A 38 -10.81 7.42 -7.18
N TYR A 39 -9.95 6.56 -7.75
CA TYR A 39 -10.22 5.91 -9.02
C TYR A 39 -11.52 5.08 -8.96
N LEU A 40 -11.68 4.22 -7.94
CA LEU A 40 -12.88 3.39 -7.77
C LEU A 40 -14.16 4.23 -7.71
N LYS A 41 -14.10 5.37 -7.02
CA LYS A 41 -15.24 6.28 -6.87
C LYS A 41 -15.68 6.86 -8.23
N GLU A 42 -14.75 7.07 -9.15
CA GLU A 42 -15.00 7.67 -10.46
C GLU A 42 -15.35 6.63 -11.53
N SER A 43 -14.59 5.55 -11.61
CA SER A 43 -14.69 4.55 -12.68
C SER A 43 -15.66 3.40 -12.36
N LYS A 44 -15.81 3.05 -11.07
CA LYS A 44 -16.44 1.81 -10.59
C LYS A 44 -15.81 0.52 -11.13
N ASP A 45 -14.57 0.58 -11.58
CA ASP A 45 -13.82 -0.58 -12.06
C ASP A 45 -13.20 -1.30 -10.85
N GLU A 46 -13.97 -2.24 -10.30
CA GLU A 46 -13.58 -3.04 -9.13
C GLU A 46 -12.46 -4.02 -9.45
N ASP A 47 -12.45 -4.60 -10.66
CA ASP A 47 -11.46 -5.60 -11.09
C ASP A 47 -10.05 -5.00 -11.14
N PHE A 48 -9.91 -3.80 -11.74
CA PHE A 48 -8.62 -3.10 -11.74
C PHE A 48 -8.15 -2.79 -10.32
N VAL A 49 -9.05 -2.28 -9.47
CA VAL A 49 -8.69 -1.88 -8.10
C VAL A 49 -8.27 -3.10 -7.28
N GLU A 50 -8.95 -4.23 -7.42
CA GLU A 50 -8.55 -5.49 -6.78
C GLU A 50 -7.16 -5.94 -7.23
N ASN A 51 -6.91 -5.99 -8.55
CA ASN A 51 -5.60 -6.37 -9.09
C ASN A 51 -4.48 -5.42 -8.64
N ALA A 52 -4.76 -4.12 -8.59
CA ALA A 52 -3.84 -3.10 -8.12
C ALA A 52 -3.51 -3.19 -6.63
N LEU A 53 -4.49 -3.54 -5.79
CA LEU A 53 -4.28 -3.82 -4.37
C LEU A 53 -3.41 -5.06 -4.17
N ILE A 54 -3.69 -6.15 -4.90
CA ILE A 54 -2.88 -7.38 -4.85
C ILE A 54 -1.43 -7.06 -5.22
N PHE A 55 -1.23 -6.31 -6.31
CA PHE A 55 0.09 -5.91 -6.77
C PHE A 55 0.84 -5.05 -5.74
N LEU A 56 0.19 -4.01 -5.20
CA LEU A 56 0.77 -3.12 -4.21
C LEU A 56 1.21 -3.88 -2.96
N LEU A 57 0.37 -4.80 -2.47
CA LEU A 57 0.68 -5.65 -1.32
C LEU A 57 1.85 -6.60 -1.63
N ALA A 58 1.86 -7.24 -2.80
CA ALA A 58 2.97 -8.10 -3.19
C ALA A 58 4.31 -7.36 -3.18
N VAL A 59 4.38 -6.17 -3.78
CA VAL A 59 5.61 -5.37 -3.83
C VAL A 59 6.03 -4.87 -2.45
N CYS A 60 5.09 -4.45 -1.61
CA CYS A 60 5.43 -3.87 -0.30
C CYS A 60 5.72 -4.94 0.76
N PHE A 61 5.14 -6.14 0.68
CA PHE A 61 5.31 -7.16 1.72
C PHE A 61 6.30 -8.27 1.35
N ASP A 62 7.00 -8.19 0.22
CA ASP A 62 8.04 -9.17 -0.19
C ASP A 62 9.35 -9.10 0.63
N HIS A 63 9.39 -8.23 1.65
CA HIS A 63 10.47 -8.17 2.61
C HIS A 63 9.94 -8.46 4.00
N GLU A 64 9.68 -9.73 4.28
CA GLU A 64 10.25 -10.44 5.42
C GLU A 64 9.97 -11.95 5.32
N HIS A 65 11.02 -12.75 5.48
CA HIS A 65 11.06 -14.21 5.64
C HIS A 65 11.35 -15.11 4.41
N ASP A 66 12.56 -14.97 3.87
CA ASP A 66 13.46 -16.13 3.65
C ASP A 66 14.01 -16.69 4.99
N GLY A 67 13.14 -16.72 6.00
CA GLY A 67 13.37 -17.17 7.35
C GLY A 67 12.25 -18.11 7.73
N VAL A 68 12.32 -19.32 7.17
CA VAL A 68 11.90 -20.60 7.73
C VAL A 68 11.14 -20.47 9.08
N PHE A 69 9.91 -21.00 9.13
CA PHE A 69 9.04 -21.24 10.30
C PHE A 69 8.07 -20.12 10.76
N GLY A 70 6.81 -20.27 10.34
CA GLY A 70 5.80 -20.73 11.30
C GLY A 70 5.36 -19.80 12.43
N GLN A 71 5.44 -18.48 12.30
CA GLN A 71 4.72 -17.58 13.20
C GLN A 71 3.42 -17.13 12.55
N LYS A 72 2.29 -17.56 13.13
CA LYS A 72 1.00 -16.90 12.97
C LYS A 72 1.20 -15.45 13.43
N ILE A 73 1.42 -14.55 12.48
CA ILE A 73 1.34 -13.11 12.73
C ILE A 73 -0.10 -12.87 13.18
N ASP A 74 -0.28 -12.57 14.46
CA ASP A 74 -1.56 -12.10 14.97
C ASP A 74 -1.78 -10.69 14.43
N LEU A 75 -2.55 -10.61 13.35
CA LEU A 75 -2.95 -9.36 12.69
C LEU A 75 -3.63 -8.38 13.67
N ASN A 76 -4.05 -8.83 14.86
CA ASN A 76 -4.60 -7.96 15.90
C ASN A 76 -3.54 -7.18 16.69
N CYS A 77 -2.24 -7.48 16.60
CA CYS A 77 -1.20 -6.73 17.32
C CYS A 77 -0.76 -5.45 16.59
N CYS A 78 -1.03 -5.35 15.28
CA CYS A 78 -0.75 -4.16 14.45
C CYS A 78 -1.71 -2.97 14.68
N THR A 79 -2.50 -2.96 15.75
CA THR A 79 -3.83 -2.32 15.71
C THR A 79 -3.97 -0.92 16.32
N SER A 80 -3.00 -0.37 17.05
CA SER A 80 -3.13 0.97 17.67
C SER A 80 -2.21 2.03 17.08
N GLN A 81 -0.88 1.84 17.11
CA GLN A 81 0.05 2.88 16.61
C GLN A 81 -0.05 3.09 15.10
N ILE A 82 -0.06 2.01 14.31
CA ILE A 82 -0.22 2.09 12.86
C ILE A 82 -1.56 2.73 12.50
N ARG A 83 -2.60 2.45 13.29
CA ARG A 83 -3.93 3.06 13.11
C ARG A 83 -3.91 4.57 13.41
N GLU A 84 -3.22 4.99 14.47
CA GLU A 84 -3.02 6.40 14.80
C GLU A 84 -2.20 7.11 13.71
N ASP A 85 -1.16 6.46 13.21
CA ASP A 85 -0.31 6.98 12.13
C ASP A 85 -1.12 7.16 10.82
N ILE A 86 -1.90 6.14 10.44
CA ILE A 86 -2.82 6.21 9.28
C ILE A 86 -3.86 7.31 9.48
N THR A 87 -4.46 7.42 10.68
CA THR A 87 -5.46 8.45 10.98
C THR A 87 -4.87 9.84 10.87
N SER A 88 -3.64 10.04 11.36
CA SER A 88 -2.94 11.33 11.28
C SER A 88 -2.63 11.73 9.84
N ILE A 89 -2.16 10.79 9.02
CA ILE A 89 -1.86 11.02 7.60
C ILE A 89 -3.15 11.42 6.85
N LEU A 90 -4.25 10.68 7.07
CA LEU A 90 -5.52 10.95 6.40
C LEU A 90 -6.14 12.31 6.78
N GLN A 91 -5.93 12.77 8.02
CA GLN A 91 -6.43 14.08 8.45
C GLN A 91 -5.66 15.25 7.81
N GLN A 92 -4.37 15.10 7.54
CA GLN A 92 -3.57 16.16 6.93
C GLN A 92 -3.92 16.41 5.45
N GLU A 93 -4.32 15.37 4.73
CA GLU A 93 -4.68 15.46 3.30
C GLU A 93 -6.12 15.99 3.06
N LEU A 94 -6.94 16.11 4.11
CA LEU A 94 -8.33 16.62 4.05
C LEU A 94 -8.45 18.13 4.34
N THR A 95 -7.32 18.85 4.51
CA THR A 95 -7.25 20.29 4.81
C THR A 95 -6.69 21.07 3.63
#